data_AF-A0A9W6IR86-F1
#
_entry.id   AF-A0A9W6IR86-F1
#
_cell.length_a   1.000
_cell.length_b   1.000
_cell.length_c   1.000
_cell.angle_alpha   90.00
_cell.angle_beta   90.00
_cell.angle_gamma   90.00
#
_symmetry.space_group_name_H-M   'P 1'
#
loop_
_entity.id
_entity.type
_entity.pdbx_description
1 polymer ?
#
loop_
_entity_poly.entity_id
_entity_poly.type
_entity_poly.pdbx_seq_one_letter_code
_entity_poly.pdbx_strand_id
1 'polypeptide(L)'
;MFSATSCALTGRSLRSTAPSATERALARFPSPQGCSIRRLARRDPRLADLALSFPGLLATLAAPKGSFDPEPAIAAIERGAALKLAAALAAVPMWTRRLPPEAFAAADLRRLPDGDRFRRQIANAVPKRPAGAARWLQMVSEAALWGDDAFVLWTAREAPSLRSRRGSAVVRPLALYAFYSRNPATSAGAIVDRLWSPKLGAPAALEGAEAWLIAAELRAHMAAPTSSCGLKPGRILDADLVPLLSESDVVEEAIAMRNCLRRFGPQVRRQGQSLWSLRRGERRVATLRIGYPRGSPILGVLEFRGPNNADVDLELWAAVHRWLGAHNLASIRPEIVGWRPEVIDRTIWAELWRPYWLALGRFPAWLPLRPSSAALEGLKDEIRWR
;
A
#
# COMPACT_ATOMS: atom_id res chain seq x y z
N MET A 1 56.41 35.30 65.48
CA MET A 1 56.83 35.60 64.10
C MET A 1 55.63 35.40 63.19
N PHE A 2 55.35 36.43 62.40
CA PHE A 2 54.35 36.61 61.33
C PHE A 2 54.16 35.36 60.43
N SER A 3 53.06 35.09 59.72
CA SER A 3 51.85 35.87 59.35
C SER A 3 50.77 34.90 58.85
N ALA A 4 49.53 35.39 58.85
CA ALA A 4 48.32 34.78 58.28
C ALA A 4 48.38 34.60 56.75
N THR A 5 47.48 33.80 56.16
CA THR A 5 46.44 34.29 55.22
C THR A 5 45.40 33.19 54.95
N SER A 6 44.14 33.58 55.18
CA SER A 6 42.90 32.85 54.87
C SER A 6 42.67 32.76 53.36
N CYS A 7 42.26 31.59 52.85
CA CYS A 7 41.72 31.47 51.51
C CYS A 7 40.28 30.96 51.62
N ALA A 8 39.34 31.90 51.51
CA ALA A 8 37.91 31.63 51.49
C ALA A 8 37.55 30.79 50.26
N LEU A 9 37.09 29.56 50.51
CA LEU A 9 36.41 28.73 49.51
C LEU A 9 35.08 29.39 49.15
N THR A 10 35.09 30.14 48.06
CA THR A 10 33.87 30.55 47.36
C THR A 10 33.23 29.30 46.78
N GLY A 11 32.18 28.83 47.44
CA GLY A 11 31.24 27.85 46.90
C GLY A 11 30.62 28.40 45.63
N ARG A 12 31.24 28.09 44.49
CA ARG A 12 30.65 28.26 43.16
C ARG A 12 29.44 27.33 43.10
N SER A 13 28.27 27.92 43.33
CA SER A 13 26.97 27.36 42.98
C SER A 13 27.04 26.85 41.54
N LEU A 14 27.15 25.52 41.39
CA LEU A 14 26.88 24.83 40.14
C LEU A 14 25.40 25.07 39.83
N ARG A 15 25.10 26.17 39.14
CA ARG A 15 23.81 26.36 38.50
C ARG A 15 23.64 25.21 37.51
N SER A 16 22.94 24.17 37.94
CA SER A 16 22.20 23.26 37.07
C SER A 16 21.23 24.14 36.28
N THR A 17 21.72 24.64 35.14
CA THR A 17 20.93 25.43 34.21
C THR A 17 20.10 24.42 33.44
N ALA A 18 18.83 24.33 33.82
CA ALA A 18 17.88 23.52 33.07
C ALA A 18 17.96 23.91 31.59
N PRO A 19 18.02 22.93 30.66
CA PRO A 19 18.21 23.22 29.25
C PRO A 19 17.10 24.16 28.74
N SER A 20 17.50 25.12 27.91
CA SER A 20 16.58 26.12 27.35
C SER A 20 15.44 25.44 26.56
N ALA A 21 14.33 26.14 26.34
CA ALA A 21 13.21 25.60 25.55
C ALA A 21 13.69 25.16 24.15
N THR A 22 14.60 25.93 23.55
CA THR A 22 15.23 25.65 22.26
C THR A 22 16.11 24.40 22.31
N GLU A 23 16.94 24.24 23.34
CA GLU A 23 17.76 23.02 23.52
C GLU A 23 16.91 21.77 23.69
N ARG A 24 15.82 21.86 24.47
CA ARG A 24 14.86 20.76 24.62
C ARG A 24 14.17 20.43 23.29
N ALA A 25 13.82 21.42 22.48
CA ALA A 25 13.25 21.18 21.16
C ALA A 25 14.25 20.55 20.18
N LEU A 26 15.51 21.02 20.18
CA LEU A 26 16.60 20.46 19.37
C LEU A 26 16.92 19.01 19.75
N ALA A 27 16.77 18.64 21.04
CA ALA A 27 16.97 17.28 21.51
C ALA A 27 15.88 16.30 21.04
N ARG A 28 14.69 16.79 20.65
CA ARG A 28 13.55 15.97 20.20
C ARG A 28 13.62 15.54 18.75
N PHE A 29 14.53 16.12 17.95
CA PHE A 29 14.71 15.65 16.57
C PHE A 29 15.30 14.23 16.53
N PRO A 30 14.87 13.39 15.58
CA PRO A 30 15.39 12.03 15.43
C PRO A 30 16.92 11.99 15.21
N SER A 31 17.57 11.00 15.84
CA SER A 31 19.04 10.86 15.90
C SER A 31 19.77 10.96 14.54
N PRO A 32 19.30 10.34 13.44
CA PRO A 32 20.02 10.38 12.16
C PRO A 32 20.25 11.80 11.60
N GLN A 33 19.38 12.76 11.94
CA GLN A 33 19.48 14.15 11.47
C GLN A 33 19.88 15.12 12.59
N GLY A 34 19.85 14.69 13.85
CA GLY A 34 20.05 15.53 15.02
C GLY A 34 21.39 16.27 15.01
N CYS A 35 22.47 15.63 14.55
CA CYS A 35 23.79 16.28 14.45
C CYS A 35 23.80 17.44 13.44
N SER A 36 23.25 17.23 12.24
CA SER A 36 23.17 18.27 11.22
C SER A 36 22.28 19.42 11.65
N ILE A 37 21.15 19.12 12.31
CA ILE A 37 20.21 20.12 12.84
C ILE A 37 20.88 20.98 13.91
N ARG A 38 21.58 20.36 14.88
CA ARG A 38 22.31 21.10 15.91
C ARG A 38 23.46 21.92 15.33
N ARG A 39 24.14 21.40 14.29
CA ARG A 39 25.21 22.15 13.59
C ARG A 39 24.66 23.40 12.91
N LEU A 40 23.52 23.30 12.21
CA LEU A 40 22.87 24.45 11.60
C LEU A 40 22.37 25.45 12.67
N ALA A 41 21.74 24.97 13.73
CA ALA A 41 21.24 25.80 14.82
C ALA A 41 22.35 26.60 15.54
N ARG A 42 23.60 26.12 15.53
CA ARG A 42 24.76 26.84 16.11
C ARG A 42 25.26 28.00 15.25
N ARG A 43 24.87 28.09 13.96
CA ARG A 43 25.30 29.17 13.07
C ARG A 43 24.71 30.52 13.48
N ASP A 44 23.42 30.53 13.85
CA ASP A 44 22.69 31.75 14.19
C ASP A 44 21.54 31.44 15.18
N PRO A 45 21.30 32.26 16.22
CA PRO A 45 20.18 32.10 17.15
C PRO A 45 18.80 31.99 16.47
N ARG A 46 18.58 32.72 15.37
CA ARG A 46 17.34 32.69 14.58
C ARG A 46 17.11 31.33 13.93
N LEU A 47 18.18 30.63 13.54
CA LEU A 47 18.11 29.26 13.03
C LEU A 47 17.77 28.28 14.16
N ALA A 48 18.32 28.49 15.36
CA ALA A 48 17.96 27.68 16.53
C ALA A 48 16.47 27.84 16.91
N ASP A 49 15.93 29.06 16.83
CA ASP A 49 14.53 29.35 17.13
C ASP A 49 13.53 28.66 16.18
N LEU A 50 13.97 28.21 15.00
CA LEU A 50 13.16 27.36 14.13
C LEU A 50 12.78 26.03 14.78
N ALA A 51 13.56 25.52 15.74
CA ALA A 51 13.22 24.29 16.46
C ALA A 51 11.90 24.42 17.23
N LEU A 52 11.50 25.64 17.61
CA LEU A 52 10.23 25.94 18.26
C LEU A 52 9.20 26.47 17.27
N SER A 53 9.62 27.40 16.40
CA SER A 53 8.71 28.15 15.56
C SER A 53 8.33 27.43 14.27
N PHE A 54 9.24 26.65 13.67
CA PHE A 54 9.00 25.90 12.42
C PHE A 54 9.95 24.69 12.27
N PRO A 55 9.72 23.59 13.00
CA PRO A 55 10.67 22.47 13.06
C PRO A 55 10.93 21.81 11.70
N GLY A 56 9.92 21.75 10.83
CA GLY A 56 10.05 21.17 9.47
C GLY A 56 10.96 21.96 8.55
N LEU A 57 10.97 23.30 8.66
CA LEU A 57 11.88 24.16 7.91
C LEU A 57 13.32 23.92 8.38
N LEU A 58 13.56 23.87 9.69
CA LEU A 58 14.89 23.57 10.25
C LEU A 58 15.43 22.23 9.76
N ALA A 59 14.62 21.18 9.82
CA ALA A 59 15.02 19.85 9.35
C ALA A 59 15.36 19.84 7.85
N THR A 60 14.58 20.56 7.03
CA THR A 60 14.80 20.63 5.57
C THR A 60 16.11 21.36 5.23
N LEU A 61 16.42 22.45 5.92
CA LEU A 61 17.65 23.22 5.71
C LEU A 61 18.90 22.48 6.23
N ALA A 62 18.76 21.75 7.34
CA ALA A 62 19.88 21.02 7.94
C ALA A 62 20.29 19.77 7.17
N ALA A 63 19.34 19.14 6.47
CA ALA A 63 19.54 17.91 5.70
C ALA A 63 18.94 18.06 4.30
N PRO A 64 19.52 18.91 3.42
CA PRO A 64 19.02 19.12 2.08
C PRO A 64 19.09 17.80 1.28
N LYS A 65 18.09 17.58 0.42
CA LYS A 65 17.96 16.36 -0.39
C LYS A 65 17.96 16.68 -1.89
N GLY A 66 18.63 15.85 -2.68
CA GLY A 66 18.75 16.06 -4.13
C GLY A 66 19.53 17.33 -4.44
N SER A 67 19.13 18.07 -5.47
CA SER A 67 19.80 19.28 -5.96
C SER A 67 19.38 20.58 -5.26
N PHE A 68 18.84 20.52 -4.03
CA PHE A 68 18.37 21.72 -3.35
C PHE A 68 19.48 22.43 -2.58
N ASP A 69 19.59 23.73 -2.85
CA ASP A 69 20.45 24.66 -2.16
C ASP A 69 19.69 25.34 -1.00
N PRO A 70 20.07 25.10 0.27
CA PRO A 70 19.42 25.71 1.42
C PRO A 70 19.88 27.15 1.70
N GLU A 71 21.00 27.61 1.14
CA GLU A 71 21.64 28.88 1.53
C GLU A 71 20.77 30.13 1.28
N PRO A 72 19.99 30.26 0.18
CA PRO A 72 19.11 31.40 0.01
C PRO A 72 18.07 31.55 1.14
N ALA A 73 17.52 30.42 1.60
CA ALA A 73 16.56 30.40 2.69
C ALA A 73 17.24 30.67 4.04
N ILE A 74 18.43 30.10 4.28
CA ILE A 74 19.22 30.35 5.48
C ILE A 74 19.57 31.84 5.59
N ALA A 75 20.10 32.44 4.52
CA ALA A 75 20.46 33.85 4.50
C ALA A 75 19.24 34.77 4.73
N ALA A 76 18.05 34.38 4.25
CA ALA A 76 16.83 35.13 4.54
C ALA A 76 16.46 35.07 6.04
N ILE A 77 16.62 33.92 6.70
CA ILE A 77 16.37 33.75 8.14
C ILE A 77 17.39 34.53 8.97
N GLU A 78 18.68 34.44 8.62
CA GLU A 78 19.76 35.19 9.27
C GLU A 78 19.54 36.70 9.16
N ARG A 79 18.94 37.20 8.07
CA ARG A 79 18.52 38.61 7.92
C ARG A 79 17.22 38.98 8.64
N GLY A 80 16.53 38.03 9.27
CA GLY A 80 15.29 38.29 10.00
C GLY A 80 14.06 38.43 9.10
N ALA A 81 14.09 37.85 7.90
CA ALA A 81 12.94 37.86 7.01
C ALA A 81 11.74 37.08 7.58
N ALA A 82 10.55 37.36 7.06
CA ALA A 82 9.34 36.64 7.46
C ALA A 82 9.45 35.14 7.17
N LEU A 83 8.99 34.29 8.11
CA LEU A 83 9.03 32.82 7.97
C LEU A 83 8.34 32.31 6.69
N LYS A 84 7.29 33.00 6.22
CA LYS A 84 6.60 32.65 4.98
C LYS A 84 7.52 32.76 3.76
N LEU A 85 8.42 33.75 3.72
CA LEU A 85 9.41 33.89 2.66
C LEU A 85 10.44 32.76 2.71
N ALA A 86 11.00 32.48 3.89
CA ALA A 86 11.97 31.40 4.06
C ALA A 86 11.39 30.02 3.70
N ALA A 87 10.13 29.77 4.09
CA ALA A 87 9.41 28.55 3.73
C ALA A 87 9.18 28.43 2.22
N ALA A 88 8.83 29.53 1.54
CA ALA A 88 8.69 29.55 0.09
C ALA A 88 10.02 29.28 -0.63
N LEU A 89 11.12 29.89 -0.17
CA LEU A 89 12.47 29.65 -0.70
C LEU A 89 12.92 28.18 -0.52
N ALA A 90 12.53 27.56 0.59
CA ALA A 90 12.80 26.14 0.85
C ALA A 90 11.76 25.18 0.24
N ALA A 91 10.73 25.70 -0.42
CA ALA A 91 9.55 24.96 -0.88
C ALA A 91 8.90 24.08 0.21
N VAL A 92 8.88 24.55 1.47
CA VAL A 92 8.30 23.83 2.61
C VAL A 92 6.88 24.33 2.90
N PRO A 93 5.85 23.45 2.88
CA PRO A 93 4.48 23.87 3.15
C PRO A 93 4.29 24.43 4.55
N MET A 94 3.65 25.60 4.65
CA MET A 94 3.47 26.31 5.92
C MET A 94 2.68 25.51 6.97
N TRP A 95 1.81 24.59 6.54
CA TRP A 95 1.04 23.76 7.47
C TRP A 95 1.92 22.78 8.28
N THR A 96 3.10 22.41 7.76
CA THR A 96 4.04 21.52 8.46
C THR A 96 4.65 22.17 9.70
N ARG A 97 4.55 23.50 9.84
CA ARG A 97 4.92 24.26 11.05
C ARG A 97 4.25 23.72 12.32
N ARG A 98 3.06 23.14 12.20
CA ARG A 98 2.28 22.60 13.34
C ARG A 98 2.77 21.24 13.83
N LEU A 99 3.67 20.60 13.09
CA LEU A 99 4.20 19.30 13.46
C LEU A 99 5.35 19.45 14.47
N PRO A 100 5.47 18.51 15.41
CA PRO A 100 6.53 18.54 16.39
C PRO A 100 7.86 18.03 15.79
N PRO A 101 9.03 18.35 16.39
CA PRO A 101 10.35 17.94 15.89
C PRO A 101 10.49 16.45 15.56
N GLU A 102 9.86 15.58 16.36
CA GLU A 102 9.90 14.12 16.20
C GLU A 102 9.34 13.67 14.84
N ALA A 103 8.49 14.49 14.19
CA ALA A 103 7.88 14.13 12.92
C ALA A 103 8.89 14.02 11.77
N PHE A 104 10.02 14.71 11.86
CA PHE A 104 10.90 14.99 10.72
C PHE A 104 12.08 14.00 10.62
N ALA A 105 11.82 12.69 10.72
CA ALA A 105 12.86 11.66 10.69
C ALA A 105 13.47 11.43 9.28
N ALA A 106 12.65 11.54 8.23
CA ALA A 106 13.07 11.19 6.86
C ALA A 106 12.18 11.76 5.75
N ALA A 107 11.17 12.59 6.03
CA ALA A 107 10.26 13.10 5.01
C ALA A 107 10.96 14.14 4.09
N ASP A 108 10.65 14.14 2.80
CA ASP A 108 10.98 15.26 1.91
C ASP A 108 9.75 16.16 1.81
N LEU A 109 9.77 17.26 2.57
CA LEU A 109 8.60 18.14 2.70
C LEU A 109 8.25 18.89 1.42
N ARG A 110 9.20 19.00 0.49
CA ARG A 110 9.04 19.78 -0.75
C ARG A 110 8.07 19.18 -1.75
N ARG A 111 7.74 17.90 -1.56
CA ARG A 111 6.77 17.17 -2.40
C ARG A 111 5.36 17.16 -1.81
N LEU A 112 5.16 17.76 -0.64
CA LEU A 112 3.87 17.78 0.02
C LEU A 112 2.96 18.85 -0.61
N PRO A 113 1.64 18.61 -0.71
CA PRO A 113 0.72 19.59 -1.26
C PRO A 113 0.67 20.86 -0.41
N ASP A 114 0.55 22.00 -1.08
CA ASP A 114 0.56 23.33 -0.45
C ASP A 114 -0.52 24.28 -0.99
N GLY A 115 -1.55 23.74 -1.64
CA GLY A 115 -2.70 24.54 -2.10
C GLY A 115 -3.49 25.14 -0.93
N ASP A 116 -4.09 26.33 -1.12
CA ASP A 116 -4.77 27.05 -0.03
C ASP A 116 -5.91 26.26 0.63
N ARG A 117 -6.72 25.57 -0.17
CA ARG A 117 -7.79 24.70 0.34
C ARG A 117 -7.21 23.52 1.11
N PHE A 118 -6.16 22.90 0.57
CA PHE A 118 -5.47 21.78 1.20
C PHE A 118 -4.89 22.19 2.56
N ARG A 119 -4.17 23.31 2.64
CA ARG A 119 -3.58 23.86 3.88
C ARG A 119 -4.61 23.97 5.00
N ARG A 120 -5.81 24.48 4.71
CA ARG A 120 -6.88 24.64 5.70
C ARG A 120 -7.40 23.30 6.22
N GLN A 121 -7.51 22.31 5.34
CA GLN A 121 -8.08 21.00 5.67
C GLN A 121 -7.06 20.09 6.37
N ILE A 122 -5.83 20.02 5.87
CA ILE A 122 -4.78 19.16 6.44
C ILE A 122 -4.43 19.57 7.87
N ALA A 123 -4.50 20.88 8.17
CA ALA A 123 -4.17 21.42 9.47
C ALA A 123 -5.10 20.91 10.60
N ASN A 124 -6.30 20.44 10.27
CA ASN A 124 -7.23 19.81 11.20
C ASN A 124 -6.93 18.33 11.44
N ALA A 125 -6.17 17.69 10.54
CA ALA A 125 -5.75 16.29 10.64
C ALA A 125 -4.37 16.11 11.30
N VAL A 126 -3.66 17.21 11.61
CA VAL A 126 -2.34 17.17 12.25
C VAL A 126 -2.45 16.51 13.64
N PRO A 127 -1.60 15.52 13.96
CA PRO A 127 -1.63 14.86 15.27
C PRO A 127 -1.38 15.84 16.41
N LYS A 128 -2.28 15.86 17.40
CA LYS A 128 -2.12 16.67 18.62
C LYS A 128 -1.04 16.12 19.56
N ARG A 129 -0.79 14.82 19.50
CA ARG A 129 0.23 14.13 20.32
C ARG A 129 1.48 13.87 19.48
N PRO A 130 2.70 14.13 20.00
CA PRO A 130 3.94 13.82 19.29
C PRO A 130 4.07 12.33 18.95
N ALA A 131 3.52 11.46 19.79
CA ALA A 131 3.45 10.03 19.57
C ALA A 131 2.76 9.71 18.22
N GLY A 132 3.57 9.24 17.27
CA GLY A 132 3.13 8.86 15.92
C GLY A 132 3.04 10.00 14.91
N ALA A 133 3.52 11.21 15.21
CA ALA A 133 3.60 12.31 14.24
C ALA A 133 4.53 11.96 13.06
N ALA A 134 5.65 11.29 13.32
CA ALA A 134 6.57 10.82 12.28
C ALA A 134 5.89 9.86 11.31
N ARG A 135 5.20 8.85 11.84
CA ARG A 135 4.48 7.86 11.04
C ARG A 135 3.32 8.48 10.28
N TRP A 136 2.58 9.40 10.91
CA TRP A 136 1.53 10.16 10.23
C TRP A 136 2.10 10.94 9.05
N LEU A 137 3.20 11.67 9.23
CA LEU A 137 3.83 12.44 8.17
C LEU A 137 4.38 11.53 7.06
N GLN A 138 4.93 10.37 7.41
CA GLN A 138 5.37 9.37 6.45
C GLN A 138 4.21 8.87 5.58
N MET A 139 3.04 8.60 6.18
CA MET A 139 1.84 8.19 5.42
C MET A 139 1.31 9.29 4.53
N VAL A 140 1.26 10.53 5.01
CA VAL A 140 0.85 11.70 4.21
C VAL A 140 1.82 11.96 3.07
N SER A 141 3.12 11.77 3.30
CA SER A 141 4.15 11.89 2.27
C SER A 141 4.03 10.77 1.22
N GLU A 142 3.80 9.54 1.65
CA GLU A 142 3.56 8.41 0.73
C GLU A 142 2.29 8.64 -0.10
N ALA A 143 1.23 9.19 0.52
CA ALA A 143 0.00 9.53 -0.20
C ALA A 143 0.23 10.65 -1.21
N ALA A 144 1.03 11.65 -0.87
CA ALA A 144 1.37 12.74 -1.78
C ALA A 144 2.23 12.28 -2.97
N LEU A 145 2.98 11.18 -2.81
CA LEU A 145 3.71 10.57 -3.91
C LEU A 145 2.80 9.83 -4.89
N TRP A 146 1.71 9.23 -4.41
CA TRP A 146 0.96 8.23 -5.19
C TRP A 146 -0.49 8.60 -5.48
N GLY A 147 -1.04 9.62 -4.82
CA GLY A 147 -2.42 10.05 -4.99
C GLY A 147 -2.57 11.55 -5.21
N ASP A 148 -3.82 11.99 -5.22
CA ASP A 148 -4.20 13.40 -5.35
C ASP A 148 -4.48 14.04 -3.97
N ASP A 149 -4.68 15.35 -3.95
CA ASP A 149 -4.97 16.12 -2.72
C ASP A 149 -6.10 15.52 -1.89
N ALA A 150 -7.17 15.05 -2.53
CA ALA A 150 -8.31 14.46 -1.83
C ALA A 150 -7.95 13.12 -1.17
N PHE A 151 -7.13 12.29 -1.83
CA PHE A 151 -6.60 11.06 -1.23
C PHE A 151 -5.62 11.37 -0.09
N VAL A 152 -4.74 12.37 -0.25
CA VAL A 152 -3.80 12.78 0.81
C VAL A 152 -4.54 13.25 2.06
N LEU A 153 -5.58 14.06 1.92
CA LEU A 153 -6.42 14.50 3.04
C LEU A 153 -7.15 13.34 3.70
N TRP A 154 -7.67 12.41 2.91
CA TRP A 154 -8.28 11.19 3.42
C TRP A 154 -7.25 10.35 4.22
N THR A 155 -6.05 10.13 3.69
CA THR A 155 -4.97 9.41 4.39
C THR A 155 -4.61 10.11 5.69
N ALA A 156 -4.50 11.45 5.69
CA ALA A 156 -4.20 12.22 6.89
C ALA A 156 -5.24 12.03 8.00
N ARG A 157 -6.53 11.99 7.63
CA ARG A 157 -7.64 11.75 8.55
C ARG A 157 -7.66 10.31 9.07
N GLU A 158 -7.49 9.33 8.18
CA GLU A 158 -7.59 7.91 8.47
C GLU A 158 -6.29 7.29 9.02
N ALA A 159 -5.18 8.05 9.00
CA ALA A 159 -3.87 7.56 9.44
C ALA A 159 -3.91 6.88 10.82
N PRO A 160 -4.59 7.38 11.86
CA PRO A 160 -4.71 6.68 13.15
C PRO A 160 -5.27 5.26 13.01
N SER A 161 -6.27 5.04 12.16
CA SER A 161 -6.89 3.73 11.90
C SER A 161 -5.97 2.81 11.08
N LEU A 162 -5.13 3.39 10.22
CA LEU A 162 -4.16 2.66 9.39
C LEU A 162 -2.85 2.34 10.16
N ARG A 163 -2.58 3.03 11.28
CA ARG A 163 -1.37 2.83 12.11
C ARG A 163 -1.23 1.40 12.65
N SER A 164 -2.30 0.63 12.80
CA SER A 164 -2.15 -0.77 13.22
C SER A 164 -1.65 -1.72 12.13
N ARG A 165 -1.52 -1.27 10.86
CA ARG A 165 -1.53 -2.17 9.68
C ARG A 165 -0.30 -2.05 8.76
N ARG A 166 0.93 -2.41 9.21
CA ARG A 166 2.12 -2.60 8.33
C ARG A 166 2.80 -1.34 7.73
N GLY A 167 2.95 -0.26 8.50
CA GLY A 167 3.75 0.92 8.09
C GLY A 167 3.03 1.84 7.10
N SER A 168 3.78 2.62 6.30
CA SER A 168 3.22 3.52 5.28
C SER A 168 2.95 2.85 3.94
N ALA A 169 3.45 1.63 3.74
CA ALA A 169 3.37 0.90 2.48
C ALA A 169 1.91 0.63 2.05
N VAL A 170 1.01 0.37 3.01
CA VAL A 170 -0.45 0.24 2.83
C VAL A 170 -1.09 1.36 1.99
N VAL A 171 -0.47 2.53 1.94
CA VAL A 171 -0.95 3.68 1.16
C VAL A 171 -0.89 3.42 -0.34
N ARG A 172 0.05 2.59 -0.84
CA ARG A 172 0.23 2.33 -2.29
C ARG A 172 -0.97 1.62 -2.93
N PRO A 173 -1.44 0.47 -2.43
CA PRO A 173 -2.63 -0.18 -2.96
C PRO A 173 -3.90 0.66 -2.75
N LEU A 174 -3.98 1.43 -1.67
CA LEU A 174 -5.09 2.36 -1.44
C LEU A 174 -5.08 3.52 -2.46
N ALA A 175 -3.91 4.03 -2.83
CA ALA A 175 -3.77 5.10 -3.83
C ALA A 175 -4.20 4.61 -5.22
N LEU A 176 -3.77 3.41 -5.59
CA LEU A 176 -4.22 2.74 -6.81
C LEU A 176 -5.75 2.59 -6.85
N TYR A 177 -6.33 2.01 -5.78
CA TYR A 177 -7.78 1.84 -5.67
C TYR A 177 -8.53 3.18 -5.75
N ALA A 178 -8.04 4.23 -5.09
CA ALA A 178 -8.61 5.57 -5.16
C ALA A 178 -8.51 6.19 -6.56
N PHE A 179 -7.39 5.97 -7.26
CA PHE A 179 -7.20 6.41 -8.63
C PHE A 179 -8.19 5.71 -9.58
N TYR A 180 -8.22 4.37 -9.58
CA TYR A 180 -9.07 3.60 -10.49
C TYR A 180 -10.56 3.76 -10.22
N SER A 181 -10.94 3.99 -8.96
CA SER A 181 -12.32 4.36 -8.61
C SER A 181 -12.79 5.66 -9.27
N ARG A 182 -11.87 6.56 -9.63
CA ARG A 182 -12.18 7.82 -10.32
C ARG A 182 -12.00 7.72 -11.83
N ASN A 183 -11.47 6.60 -12.33
CA ASN A 183 -11.17 6.37 -13.73
C ASN A 183 -11.84 5.08 -14.25
N PRO A 184 -13.19 4.97 -14.14
CA PRO A 184 -13.91 3.73 -14.45
C PRO A 184 -13.82 3.31 -15.93
N ALA A 185 -13.51 4.25 -16.84
CA ALA A 185 -13.33 3.97 -18.25
C ALA A 185 -12.04 3.17 -18.58
N THR A 186 -11.13 3.02 -17.61
CA THR A 186 -9.91 2.22 -17.79
C THR A 186 -10.16 0.75 -17.50
N SER A 187 -9.33 -0.16 -18.05
CA SER A 187 -9.47 -1.60 -17.79
C SER A 187 -9.48 -1.92 -16.29
N ALA A 188 -8.52 -1.42 -15.52
CA ALA A 188 -8.48 -1.63 -14.08
C ALA A 188 -9.56 -0.84 -13.30
N GLY A 189 -10.12 0.23 -13.87
CA GLY A 189 -11.25 0.97 -13.29
C GLY A 189 -12.59 0.25 -13.46
N ALA A 190 -12.79 -0.45 -14.57
CA ALA A 190 -14.02 -1.18 -14.88
C ALA A 190 -14.32 -2.36 -13.94
N ILE A 191 -13.31 -2.84 -13.21
CA ILE A 191 -13.43 -3.92 -12.21
C ILE A 191 -13.59 -3.42 -10.77
N VAL A 192 -13.72 -2.11 -10.59
CA VAL A 192 -13.98 -1.53 -9.28
C VAL A 192 -15.46 -1.75 -8.95
N ASP A 193 -15.75 -2.71 -8.08
CA ASP A 193 -17.11 -3.02 -7.61
C ASP A 193 -17.68 -1.93 -6.71
N ARG A 194 -16.88 -1.47 -5.74
CA ARG A 194 -17.22 -0.37 -4.83
C ARG A 194 -16.28 0.79 -5.09
N LEU A 195 -16.81 1.97 -5.39
CA LEU A 195 -15.99 3.15 -5.63
C LEU A 195 -15.41 3.70 -4.32
N TRP A 196 -14.12 4.02 -4.34
CA TRP A 196 -13.48 4.82 -3.29
C TRP A 196 -14.09 6.22 -3.23
N SER A 197 -14.26 6.76 -2.02
CA SER A 197 -14.56 8.18 -1.81
C SER A 197 -13.89 8.72 -0.56
N PRO A 198 -13.70 10.05 -0.45
CA PRO A 198 -13.15 10.66 0.76
C PRO A 198 -14.01 10.43 2.01
N LYS A 199 -15.25 9.94 1.88
CA LYS A 199 -16.14 9.62 3.00
C LYS A 199 -15.97 8.21 3.53
N LEU A 200 -15.28 7.32 2.81
CA LEU A 200 -15.03 5.97 3.30
C LEU A 200 -14.13 6.00 4.55
N GLY A 201 -14.44 5.15 5.52
CA GLY A 201 -13.51 4.85 6.62
C GLY A 201 -12.42 3.88 6.18
N ALA A 202 -11.29 3.85 6.91
CA ALA A 202 -10.17 2.96 6.62
C ALA A 202 -10.54 1.47 6.42
N PRO A 203 -11.39 0.83 7.26
CA PRO A 203 -11.73 -0.58 7.08
C PRO A 203 -12.39 -0.87 5.72
N ALA A 204 -13.39 -0.07 5.34
CA ALA A 204 -14.10 -0.22 4.07
C ALA A 204 -13.21 0.09 2.85
N ALA A 205 -12.28 1.04 2.99
CA ALA A 205 -11.33 1.34 1.92
C ALA A 205 -10.31 0.20 1.72
N LEU A 206 -9.87 -0.45 2.79
CA LEU A 206 -8.97 -1.60 2.72
C LEU A 206 -9.64 -2.83 2.13
N GLU A 207 -10.87 -3.13 2.55
CA GLU A 207 -11.68 -4.21 1.99
C GLU A 207 -11.93 -4.00 0.49
N GLY A 208 -12.32 -2.77 0.10
CA GLY A 208 -12.51 -2.41 -1.30
C GLY A 208 -11.21 -2.53 -2.13
N ALA A 209 -10.08 -2.07 -1.59
CA ALA A 209 -8.79 -2.21 -2.24
C ALA A 209 -8.36 -3.68 -2.40
N GLU A 210 -8.62 -4.53 -1.39
CA GLU A 210 -8.32 -5.96 -1.46
C GLU A 210 -9.17 -6.65 -2.53
N ALA A 211 -10.48 -6.41 -2.53
CA ALA A 211 -11.39 -6.97 -3.52
C ALA A 211 -11.00 -6.55 -4.94
N TRP A 212 -10.69 -5.27 -5.13
CA TRP A 212 -10.24 -4.73 -6.41
C TRP A 212 -8.90 -5.33 -6.87
N LEU A 213 -7.90 -5.48 -5.99
CA LEU A 213 -6.62 -6.11 -6.34
C LEU A 213 -6.76 -7.58 -6.71
N ILE A 214 -7.65 -8.32 -6.02
CA ILE A 214 -7.97 -9.70 -6.37
C ILE A 214 -8.56 -9.77 -7.79
N ALA A 215 -9.46 -8.85 -8.14
CA ALA A 215 -10.03 -8.78 -9.48
C ALA A 215 -8.96 -8.41 -10.55
N ALA A 216 -8.08 -7.45 -10.24
CA ALA A 216 -7.01 -7.04 -11.14
C ALA A 216 -6.01 -8.18 -11.40
N GLU A 217 -5.67 -8.95 -10.37
CA GLU A 217 -4.82 -10.13 -10.47
C GLU A 217 -5.49 -11.25 -11.27
N LEU A 218 -6.78 -11.50 -11.05
CA LEU A 218 -7.55 -12.47 -11.82
C LEU A 218 -7.49 -12.15 -13.31
N ARG A 219 -7.78 -10.89 -13.68
CA ARG A 219 -7.69 -10.40 -15.06
C ARG A 219 -6.29 -10.58 -15.64
N ALA A 220 -5.26 -10.20 -14.89
CA ALA A 220 -3.87 -10.33 -15.34
C ALA A 220 -3.49 -11.79 -15.66
N HIS A 221 -4.07 -12.76 -14.95
CA HIS A 221 -3.79 -14.19 -15.16
C HIS A 221 -4.74 -14.92 -16.12
N MET A 222 -5.95 -14.39 -16.37
CA MET A 222 -7.00 -15.04 -17.18
C MET A 222 -7.34 -14.32 -18.48
N ALA A 223 -6.52 -13.36 -18.92
CA ALA A 223 -6.77 -12.65 -20.16
C ALA A 223 -6.74 -13.53 -21.43
N ALA A 224 -6.03 -14.65 -21.40
CA ALA A 224 -6.14 -15.69 -22.42
C ALA A 224 -7.01 -16.84 -21.86
N PRO A 225 -7.85 -17.48 -22.71
CA PRO A 225 -8.64 -18.63 -22.28
C PRO A 225 -7.77 -19.67 -21.58
N THR A 226 -8.25 -20.13 -20.44
CA THR A 226 -7.57 -21.16 -19.66
C THR A 226 -7.92 -22.54 -20.21
N SER A 227 -7.14 -23.56 -19.85
CA SER A 227 -7.39 -24.93 -20.30
C SER A 227 -8.20 -25.69 -19.26
N SER A 228 -9.12 -26.55 -19.70
CA SER A 228 -9.80 -27.53 -18.85
C SER A 228 -8.88 -28.69 -18.40
N CYS A 229 -7.56 -28.56 -18.58
CA CYS A 229 -6.57 -29.61 -18.35
C CYS A 229 -6.86 -30.87 -19.19
N GLY A 230 -7.50 -30.72 -20.35
CA GLY A 230 -7.89 -31.85 -21.21
C GLY A 230 -9.08 -32.67 -20.66
N LEU A 231 -9.67 -32.28 -19.54
CA LEU A 231 -10.91 -32.88 -19.04
C LEU A 231 -12.09 -32.38 -19.85
N LYS A 232 -13.09 -33.27 -20.02
CA LYS A 232 -14.30 -32.97 -20.76
C LYS A 232 -15.43 -32.61 -19.79
N PRO A 233 -16.28 -31.62 -20.13
CA PRO A 233 -17.55 -31.42 -19.44
C PRO A 233 -18.35 -32.72 -19.35
N GLY A 234 -19.17 -32.85 -18.32
CA GLY A 234 -19.96 -34.06 -18.12
C GLY A 234 -21.09 -33.84 -17.13
N ARG A 235 -21.93 -34.85 -16.98
CA ARG A 235 -23.04 -34.84 -16.03
C ARG A 235 -22.69 -35.67 -14.81
N ILE A 236 -22.97 -35.12 -13.63
CA ILE A 236 -22.76 -35.74 -12.33
C ILE A 236 -24.11 -35.74 -11.61
N LEU A 237 -24.67 -36.93 -11.37
CA LEU A 237 -26.05 -37.09 -10.92
C LEU A 237 -27.01 -36.35 -11.88
N ASP A 238 -27.75 -35.38 -11.36
CA ASP A 238 -28.69 -34.54 -12.11
C ASP A 238 -28.12 -33.17 -12.51
N ALA A 239 -26.82 -32.92 -12.25
CA ALA A 239 -26.14 -31.63 -12.48
C ALA A 239 -25.06 -31.70 -13.57
N ASP A 240 -24.85 -30.60 -14.28
CA ASP A 240 -23.82 -30.43 -15.31
C ASP A 240 -22.54 -29.84 -14.70
N LEU A 241 -21.39 -30.42 -15.06
CA LEU A 241 -20.08 -29.92 -14.70
C LEU A 241 -19.48 -29.15 -15.88
N VAL A 242 -19.33 -27.83 -15.71
CA VAL A 242 -18.96 -26.87 -16.74
C VAL A 242 -17.64 -26.20 -16.39
N PRO A 243 -16.64 -26.15 -17.29
CA PRO A 243 -15.36 -25.48 -17.01
C PRO A 243 -15.52 -23.97 -17.04
N LEU A 244 -14.74 -23.27 -16.20
CA LEU A 244 -14.69 -21.81 -16.14
C LEU A 244 -13.40 -21.37 -16.83
N LEU A 245 -13.52 -20.94 -18.08
CA LEU A 245 -12.38 -20.78 -18.99
C LEU A 245 -11.95 -19.32 -19.16
N SER A 246 -12.78 -18.38 -18.72
CA SER A 246 -12.56 -16.93 -18.84
C SER A 246 -12.66 -16.21 -17.50
N GLU A 247 -12.16 -14.97 -17.47
CA GLU A 247 -12.35 -14.08 -16.32
C GLU A 247 -13.84 -13.91 -15.98
N SER A 248 -14.70 -13.67 -16.98
CA SER A 248 -16.14 -13.48 -16.79
C SER A 248 -16.78 -14.71 -16.16
N ASP A 249 -16.44 -15.92 -16.63
CA ASP A 249 -16.98 -17.17 -16.06
C ASP A 249 -16.67 -17.25 -14.55
N VAL A 250 -15.44 -16.94 -14.16
CA VAL A 250 -15.00 -17.00 -12.76
C VAL A 250 -15.66 -15.90 -11.92
N VAL A 251 -15.80 -14.69 -12.47
CA VAL A 251 -16.43 -13.57 -11.77
C VAL A 251 -17.92 -13.84 -11.54
N GLU A 252 -18.65 -14.26 -12.56
CA GLU A 252 -20.08 -14.59 -12.48
C GLU A 252 -20.32 -15.75 -11.52
N GLU A 253 -19.51 -16.80 -11.60
CA GLU A 253 -19.62 -17.94 -10.70
C GLU A 253 -19.36 -17.53 -9.24
N ALA A 254 -18.33 -16.72 -9.00
CA ALA A 254 -18.01 -16.23 -7.65
C ALA A 254 -19.14 -15.39 -7.04
N ILE A 255 -19.84 -14.58 -7.85
CA ILE A 255 -21.00 -13.79 -7.42
C ILE A 255 -22.16 -14.73 -7.06
N ALA A 256 -22.53 -15.62 -7.98
CA ALA A 256 -23.65 -16.53 -7.80
C ALA A 256 -23.45 -17.44 -6.57
N MET A 257 -22.22 -17.90 -6.36
CA MET A 257 -21.85 -18.78 -5.26
C MET A 257 -21.48 -18.04 -3.97
N ARG A 258 -21.27 -16.72 -4.02
CA ARG A 258 -20.79 -15.90 -2.89
C ARG A 258 -19.53 -16.49 -2.24
N ASN A 259 -18.56 -16.89 -3.05
CA ASN A 259 -17.37 -17.62 -2.61
C ASN A 259 -16.06 -16.92 -3.04
N CYS A 260 -14.93 -17.51 -2.68
CA CYS A 260 -13.60 -16.89 -2.87
C CYS A 260 -12.95 -17.18 -4.24
N LEU A 261 -13.70 -17.64 -5.24
CA LEU A 261 -13.15 -18.23 -6.46
C LEU A 261 -12.21 -17.28 -7.23
N ARG A 262 -12.46 -15.96 -7.18
CA ARG A 262 -11.62 -14.92 -7.80
C ARG A 262 -10.16 -14.94 -7.34
N ARG A 263 -9.87 -15.50 -6.15
CA ARG A 263 -8.52 -15.60 -5.60
C ARG A 263 -7.65 -16.65 -6.29
N PHE A 264 -8.22 -17.51 -7.13
CA PHE A 264 -7.51 -18.63 -7.76
C PHE A 264 -6.88 -18.32 -9.13
N GLY A 265 -6.98 -17.08 -9.63
CA GLY A 265 -6.37 -16.67 -10.90
C GLY A 265 -4.90 -17.08 -11.03
N PRO A 266 -4.04 -16.79 -10.03
CA PRO A 266 -2.65 -17.26 -10.02
C PRO A 266 -2.51 -18.77 -10.14
N GLN A 267 -3.31 -19.55 -9.44
CA GLN A 267 -3.22 -21.00 -9.39
C GLN A 267 -3.65 -21.64 -10.71
N VAL A 268 -4.69 -21.11 -11.35
CA VAL A 268 -5.15 -21.54 -12.67
C VAL A 268 -4.02 -21.42 -13.70
N ARG A 269 -3.32 -20.28 -13.73
CA ARG A 269 -2.26 -20.05 -14.72
C ARG A 269 -0.92 -20.68 -14.34
N ARG A 270 -0.50 -20.61 -13.07
CA ARG A 270 0.84 -21.05 -12.62
C ARG A 270 0.92 -22.56 -12.39
N GLN A 271 -0.14 -23.18 -11.90
CA GLN A 271 -0.13 -24.57 -11.44
C GLN A 271 -0.90 -25.52 -12.36
N GLY A 272 -1.33 -25.04 -13.53
CA GLY A 272 -2.11 -25.83 -14.49
C GLY A 272 -3.40 -26.34 -13.85
N GLN A 273 -4.06 -25.50 -13.04
CA GLN A 273 -5.31 -25.86 -12.40
C GLN A 273 -6.48 -25.44 -13.29
N SER A 274 -7.58 -26.16 -13.19
CA SER A 274 -8.85 -25.80 -13.83
C SER A 274 -9.93 -25.58 -12.78
N LEU A 275 -10.75 -24.57 -13.03
CA LEU A 275 -11.92 -24.25 -12.21
C LEU A 275 -13.17 -24.71 -12.95
N TRP A 276 -14.12 -25.24 -12.19
CA TRP A 276 -15.35 -25.81 -12.71
C TRP A 276 -16.53 -25.40 -11.85
N SER A 277 -17.68 -25.27 -12.49
CA SER A 277 -18.98 -25.04 -11.87
C SER A 277 -19.83 -26.28 -12.03
N LEU A 278 -20.45 -26.71 -10.92
CA LEU A 278 -21.48 -27.74 -10.92
C LEU A 278 -22.85 -27.04 -10.89
N ARG A 279 -23.67 -27.29 -11.92
CA ARG A 279 -24.91 -26.55 -12.20
C ARG A 279 -26.09 -27.51 -12.29
N ARG A 280 -27.20 -27.21 -11.63
CA ARG A 280 -28.47 -27.93 -11.78
C ARG A 280 -29.45 -27.00 -12.47
N GLY A 281 -29.51 -27.08 -13.79
CA GLY A 281 -30.14 -26.05 -14.62
C GLY A 281 -29.44 -24.70 -14.43
N GLU A 282 -30.21 -23.66 -14.11
CA GLU A 282 -29.65 -22.32 -13.84
C GLU A 282 -28.97 -22.23 -12.46
N ARG A 283 -29.30 -23.13 -11.52
CA ARG A 283 -28.79 -23.07 -10.14
C ARG A 283 -27.33 -23.52 -10.08
N ARG A 284 -26.46 -22.67 -9.51
CA ARG A 284 -25.08 -23.05 -9.14
C ARG A 284 -25.10 -23.83 -7.84
N VAL A 285 -24.51 -25.03 -7.85
CA VAL A 285 -24.56 -26.00 -6.73
C VAL A 285 -23.24 -26.04 -5.99
N ALA A 286 -22.13 -26.11 -6.72
CA ALA A 286 -20.79 -26.18 -6.15
C ALA A 286 -19.73 -25.71 -7.16
N THR A 287 -18.57 -25.35 -6.66
CA THR A 287 -17.37 -25.05 -7.47
C THR A 287 -16.27 -26.05 -7.15
N LEU A 288 -15.56 -26.47 -8.18
CA LEU A 288 -14.52 -27.49 -8.11
C LEU A 288 -13.21 -26.94 -8.67
N ARG A 289 -12.11 -27.19 -7.96
CA ARG A 289 -10.75 -26.89 -8.38
C ARG A 289 -10.01 -28.19 -8.60
N ILE A 290 -9.53 -28.40 -9.82
CA ILE A 290 -8.82 -29.61 -10.24
C ILE A 290 -7.39 -29.24 -10.60
N GLY A 291 -6.45 -30.09 -10.24
CA GLY A 291 -5.04 -29.96 -10.62
C GLY A 291 -4.22 -31.08 -10.01
N TYR A 292 -2.91 -30.90 -9.92
CA TYR A 292 -2.02 -31.93 -9.37
C TYR A 292 -1.82 -31.70 -7.86
N PRO A 293 -2.27 -32.62 -6.98
CA PRO A 293 -1.96 -32.56 -5.57
C PRO A 293 -0.45 -32.57 -5.35
N ARG A 294 0.01 -32.00 -4.23
CA ARG A 294 1.44 -31.93 -3.93
C ARG A 294 2.04 -33.33 -3.90
N GLY A 295 3.04 -33.58 -4.76
CA GLY A 295 3.73 -34.86 -4.87
C GLY A 295 2.97 -35.93 -5.67
N SER A 296 1.79 -35.62 -6.22
CA SER A 296 1.02 -36.54 -7.06
C SER A 296 1.25 -36.22 -8.55
N PRO A 297 1.61 -37.22 -9.38
CA PRO A 297 1.65 -37.05 -10.83
C PRO A 297 0.26 -37.17 -11.48
N ILE A 298 -0.78 -37.49 -10.70
CA ILE A 298 -2.15 -37.71 -11.18
C ILE A 298 -3.02 -36.51 -10.83
N LEU A 299 -3.83 -36.06 -11.80
CA LEU A 299 -4.84 -35.03 -11.57
C LEU A 299 -5.84 -35.47 -10.48
N GLY A 300 -6.13 -34.56 -9.57
CA GLY A 300 -7.03 -34.78 -8.45
C GLY A 300 -7.88 -33.56 -8.17
N VAL A 301 -8.90 -33.78 -7.35
CA VAL A 301 -9.70 -32.70 -6.76
C VAL A 301 -8.87 -32.01 -5.69
N LEU A 302 -8.57 -30.72 -5.89
CA LEU A 302 -7.81 -29.91 -4.93
C LEU A 302 -8.73 -29.17 -3.96
N GLU A 303 -9.94 -28.83 -4.39
CA GLU A 303 -10.95 -28.18 -3.58
C GLU A 303 -12.35 -28.38 -4.19
N PHE A 304 -13.35 -28.60 -3.34
CA PHE A 304 -14.76 -28.70 -3.75
C PHE A 304 -15.64 -28.03 -2.70
N ARG A 305 -16.35 -26.97 -3.08
CA ARG A 305 -17.06 -26.08 -2.16
C ARG A 305 -18.43 -25.68 -2.69
N GLY A 306 -19.41 -25.66 -1.80
CA GLY A 306 -20.75 -25.12 -2.04
C GLY A 306 -20.81 -23.59 -1.92
N PRO A 307 -22.01 -23.01 -1.97
CA PRO A 307 -22.21 -21.58 -1.79
C PRO A 307 -21.66 -21.11 -0.44
N ASN A 308 -21.14 -19.88 -0.37
CA ASN A 308 -20.49 -19.32 0.82
C ASN A 308 -19.28 -20.14 1.33
N ASN A 309 -18.60 -20.88 0.43
CA ASN A 309 -17.53 -21.82 0.78
C ASN A 309 -17.96 -22.97 1.71
N ALA A 310 -19.26 -23.33 1.73
CA ALA A 310 -19.76 -24.45 2.51
C ALA A 310 -19.14 -25.78 2.08
N ASP A 311 -19.10 -26.76 2.98
CA ASP A 311 -18.78 -28.14 2.62
C ASP A 311 -19.87 -28.72 1.72
N VAL A 312 -19.44 -29.61 0.82
CA VAL A 312 -20.34 -30.34 -0.08
C VAL A 312 -20.59 -31.74 0.49
N ASP A 313 -21.78 -32.29 0.27
CA ASP A 313 -22.14 -33.63 0.72
C ASP A 313 -21.22 -34.73 0.13
N LEU A 314 -21.16 -35.87 0.83
CA LEU A 314 -20.31 -37.00 0.44
C LEU A 314 -20.74 -37.63 -0.88
N GLU A 315 -22.03 -37.58 -1.20
CA GLU A 315 -22.58 -38.17 -2.44
C GLU A 315 -22.03 -37.46 -3.67
N LEU A 316 -22.04 -36.12 -3.66
CA LEU A 316 -21.45 -35.27 -4.68
C LEU A 316 -19.94 -35.45 -4.76
N TRP A 317 -19.25 -35.57 -3.62
CA TRP A 317 -17.82 -35.92 -3.61
C TRP A 317 -17.56 -37.23 -4.35
N ALA A 318 -18.29 -38.30 -4.00
CA ALA A 318 -18.15 -39.59 -4.66
C ALA A 318 -18.48 -39.51 -6.16
N ALA A 319 -19.48 -38.73 -6.54
CA ALA A 319 -19.89 -38.56 -7.93
C ALA A 319 -18.85 -37.78 -8.75
N VAL A 320 -18.23 -36.74 -8.19
CA VAL A 320 -17.09 -36.02 -8.81
C VAL A 320 -15.89 -36.94 -8.99
N HIS A 321 -15.55 -37.76 -7.99
CA HIS A 321 -14.44 -38.70 -8.13
C HIS A 321 -14.70 -39.77 -9.20
N ARG A 322 -15.95 -40.25 -9.34
CA ARG A 322 -16.33 -41.15 -10.44
C ARG A 322 -16.19 -40.48 -11.81
N TRP A 323 -16.66 -39.25 -11.95
CA TRP A 323 -16.51 -38.48 -13.19
C TRP A 323 -15.02 -38.26 -13.55
N LEU A 324 -14.19 -37.91 -12.56
CA LEU A 324 -12.75 -37.74 -12.77
C LEU A 324 -12.09 -39.06 -13.20
N GLY A 325 -12.45 -40.17 -12.54
CA GLY A 325 -11.95 -41.51 -12.87
C GLY A 325 -12.42 -42.07 -14.21
N ALA A 326 -13.48 -41.52 -14.81
CA ALA A 326 -13.95 -41.89 -16.15
C ALA A 326 -13.04 -41.35 -17.27
N HIS A 327 -12.11 -40.45 -16.95
CA HIS A 327 -11.12 -39.95 -17.91
C HIS A 327 -9.88 -40.84 -17.93
N ASN A 328 -9.21 -40.91 -19.07
CA ASN A 328 -7.86 -41.47 -19.14
C ASN A 328 -6.86 -40.48 -18.55
N LEU A 329 -6.79 -40.42 -17.22
CA LEU A 329 -5.91 -39.51 -16.48
C LEU A 329 -4.43 -39.72 -16.81
N ALA A 330 -4.03 -40.94 -17.22
CA ALA A 330 -2.67 -41.23 -17.66
C ALA A 330 -2.32 -40.58 -19.01
N SER A 331 -3.31 -40.40 -19.90
CA SER A 331 -3.12 -39.68 -21.17
C SER A 331 -3.19 -38.16 -21.02
N ILE A 332 -3.81 -37.68 -19.94
CA ILE A 332 -3.74 -36.27 -19.56
C ILE A 332 -2.36 -36.07 -18.96
N ARG A 333 -1.37 -35.95 -19.85
CA ARG A 333 0.00 -35.70 -19.43
C ARG A 333 -0.05 -34.46 -18.56
N PRO A 334 0.52 -34.48 -17.35
CA PRO A 334 1.21 -33.29 -16.95
C PRO A 334 2.19 -33.11 -18.10
N GLU A 335 1.96 -32.12 -18.98
CA GLU A 335 3.14 -31.35 -19.35
C GLU A 335 3.78 -31.12 -17.99
N ILE A 336 4.93 -31.74 -17.76
CA ILE A 336 5.75 -31.42 -16.61
C ILE A 336 6.13 -29.98 -16.92
N VAL A 337 5.18 -29.10 -16.62
CA VAL A 337 5.29 -27.67 -16.60
C VAL A 337 6.16 -27.53 -15.38
N GLY A 338 7.46 -27.75 -15.56
CA GLY A 338 8.45 -27.17 -14.70
C GLY A 338 8.03 -25.73 -14.63
N TRP A 339 7.50 -25.33 -13.46
CA TRP A 339 7.05 -23.99 -13.11
C TRP A 339 6.95 -23.11 -14.35
N ARG A 340 5.81 -23.09 -15.06
CA ARG A 340 5.67 -22.24 -16.26
C ARG A 340 6.12 -20.86 -15.80
N PRO A 341 7.24 -20.32 -16.34
CA PRO A 341 7.72 -19.04 -15.88
C PRO A 341 6.57 -18.08 -16.06
N GLU A 342 6.28 -17.36 -15.01
CA GLU A 342 5.06 -16.60 -14.83
C GLU A 342 4.83 -15.64 -16.00
N VAL A 343 4.02 -16.06 -16.98
CA VAL A 343 3.68 -15.19 -18.12
C VAL A 343 2.33 -14.55 -17.80
N ILE A 344 2.38 -13.52 -16.95
CA ILE A 344 1.36 -12.47 -17.04
C ILE A 344 1.56 -11.81 -18.40
N ASP A 345 0.47 -11.68 -19.15
CA ASP A 345 0.52 -11.06 -20.47
C ASP A 345 0.97 -9.59 -20.35
N ARG A 346 1.98 -9.20 -21.12
CA ARG A 346 2.57 -7.86 -21.06
C ARG A 346 1.60 -6.78 -21.54
N THR A 347 0.77 -7.09 -22.53
CA THR A 347 -0.25 -6.18 -23.05
C THR A 347 -1.28 -5.90 -21.97
N ILE A 348 -1.77 -6.95 -21.30
CA ILE A 348 -2.76 -6.82 -20.23
C ILE A 348 -2.18 -6.10 -19.02
N TRP A 349 -0.94 -6.40 -18.64
CA TRP A 349 -0.23 -5.68 -17.59
C TRP A 349 -0.14 -4.18 -17.91
N ALA A 350 0.22 -3.83 -19.14
CA ALA A 350 0.25 -2.44 -19.57
C ALA A 350 -1.14 -1.82 -19.60
N GLU A 351 -2.17 -2.51 -20.09
CA GLU A 351 -3.56 -2.03 -20.09
C GLU A 351 -4.08 -1.72 -18.68
N LEU A 352 -3.76 -2.59 -17.71
CA LEU A 352 -4.13 -2.39 -16.32
C LEU A 352 -3.45 -1.13 -15.75
N TRP A 353 -2.13 -0.99 -15.90
CA TRP A 353 -1.34 -0.04 -15.10
C TRP A 353 -0.91 1.24 -15.81
N ARG A 354 -0.91 1.26 -17.15
CA ARG A 354 -0.52 2.44 -17.95
C ARG A 354 -1.27 3.71 -17.57
N PRO A 355 -2.60 3.70 -17.35
CA PRO A 355 -3.31 4.93 -16.97
C PRO A 355 -2.73 5.57 -15.70
N TYR A 356 -2.40 4.76 -14.70
CA TYR A 356 -1.81 5.24 -13.45
C TYR A 356 -0.36 5.70 -13.63
N TRP A 357 0.46 4.97 -14.38
CA TRP A 357 1.84 5.40 -14.69
C TRP A 357 1.89 6.74 -15.43
N LEU A 358 0.98 6.94 -16.39
CA LEU A 358 0.86 8.20 -17.13
C LEU A 358 0.42 9.34 -16.21
N ALA A 359 -0.57 9.11 -15.35
CA ALA A 359 -1.02 10.11 -14.38
C ALA A 359 0.08 10.52 -13.39
N LEU A 360 0.93 9.58 -12.98
CA LEU A 360 2.07 9.85 -12.10
C LEU A 360 3.30 10.42 -12.83
N GLY A 361 3.40 10.24 -14.15
CA GLY A 361 4.58 10.56 -14.94
C GLY A 361 5.82 9.72 -14.60
N ARG A 362 5.65 8.51 -14.02
CA ARG A 362 6.77 7.65 -13.58
C ARG A 362 6.36 6.18 -13.36
N PHE A 363 7.38 5.32 -13.26
CA PHE A 363 7.23 3.89 -12.96
C PHE A 363 7.73 3.56 -11.55
N PRO A 364 6.84 3.36 -10.57
CA PRO A 364 7.25 2.96 -9.24
C PRO A 364 7.87 1.55 -9.26
N ALA A 365 8.92 1.33 -8.45
CA ALA A 365 9.56 0.02 -8.34
C ALA A 365 8.60 -1.09 -7.84
N TRP A 366 7.60 -0.72 -7.05
CA TRP A 366 6.58 -1.63 -6.52
C TRP A 366 5.46 -1.95 -7.52
N LEU A 367 5.38 -1.25 -8.67
CA LEU A 367 4.49 -1.58 -9.79
C LEU A 367 5.26 -1.37 -11.11
N PRO A 368 6.19 -2.31 -11.43
CA PRO A 368 7.14 -2.15 -12.51
C PRO A 368 6.49 -2.26 -13.89
N LEU A 369 7.19 -1.78 -14.92
CA LEU A 369 6.73 -1.88 -16.32
C LEU A 369 6.68 -3.34 -16.82
N ARG A 370 7.58 -4.20 -16.33
CA ARG A 370 7.57 -5.63 -16.62
C ARG A 370 6.53 -6.32 -15.74
N PRO A 371 5.72 -7.25 -16.28
CA PRO A 371 4.79 -8.01 -15.46
C PRO A 371 5.48 -8.71 -14.29
N SER A 372 4.86 -8.67 -13.12
CA SER A 372 5.42 -9.22 -11.89
C SER A 372 4.34 -9.61 -10.89
N SER A 373 4.18 -10.91 -10.64
CA SER A 373 3.31 -11.40 -9.57
C SER A 373 3.87 -11.06 -8.21
N ALA A 374 5.20 -11.00 -8.05
CA ALA A 374 5.80 -10.55 -6.80
C ALA A 374 5.35 -9.11 -6.45
N ALA A 375 5.17 -8.24 -7.46
CA ALA A 375 4.60 -6.91 -7.25
C ALA A 375 3.13 -6.96 -6.80
N LEU A 376 2.29 -7.80 -7.43
CA LEU A 376 0.88 -7.96 -7.03
C LEU A 376 0.74 -8.59 -5.64
N GLU A 377 1.51 -9.63 -5.33
CA GLU A 377 1.54 -10.23 -3.99
C GLU A 377 2.03 -9.24 -2.95
N GLY A 378 3.07 -8.45 -3.25
CA GLY A 378 3.55 -7.39 -2.37
C GLY A 378 2.46 -6.37 -2.05
N LEU A 379 1.70 -5.92 -3.05
CA LEU A 379 0.58 -5.00 -2.85
C LEU A 379 -0.55 -5.62 -2.00
N LYS A 380 -0.88 -6.90 -2.22
CA LYS A 380 -1.87 -7.60 -1.39
C LYS A 380 -1.38 -7.77 0.04
N ASP A 381 -0.11 -8.09 0.23
CA ASP A 381 0.50 -8.20 1.56
C ASP A 381 0.51 -6.87 2.28
N GLU A 382 0.60 -5.74 1.59
CA GLU A 382 0.52 -4.42 2.22
C GLU A 382 -0.88 -4.14 2.85
N ILE A 383 -1.96 -4.81 2.39
CA ILE A 383 -3.34 -4.60 2.87
C ILE A 383 -3.96 -5.79 3.62
N ARG A 384 -3.48 -7.02 3.40
CA ARG A 384 -4.03 -8.22 4.06
C ARG A 384 -3.88 -8.11 5.58
N TRP A 385 -5.01 -8.25 6.26
CA TRP A 385 -5.05 -8.47 7.70
C TRP A 385 -4.46 -9.86 8.00
N ARG A 386 -3.55 -9.96 8.98
CA ARG A 386 -3.18 -11.26 9.57
C ARG A 386 -4.04 -11.48 10.79
#